data_AF-A0A1F7GLD5-F1
#
_entry.id   AF-A0A1F7GLD5-F1
#
_cell.length_a   1.000
_cell.length_b   1.000
_cell.length_c   1.000
_cell.angle_alpha   90.00
_cell.angle_beta   90.00
_cell.angle_gamma   90.00
#
_symmetry.space_group_name_H-M   'P 1'
#
loop_
_entity.id
_entity.type
_entity.pdbx_description
1 polymer ?
#
loop_
_entity_poly.entity_id
_entity_poly.type
_entity_poly.pdbx_seq_one_letter_code
_entity_poly.pdbx_strand_id
1 'polypeptide(L)' 'MDTKAPEFIYIAFVLPSLFALTFMFEGLYKMVHQEDGFFIFIVGIVFLVIIALAYLFLFK' A
#
# COMPACT_ATOMS: atom_id res chain seq x y z
N MET A 1 4.65 21.68 7.49
CA MET A 1 5.45 20.47 7.74
C MET A 1 6.37 20.30 6.56
N ASP A 2 7.66 20.11 6.80
CA ASP A 2 8.60 19.80 5.72
C ASP A 2 8.23 18.40 5.17
N THR A 3 7.89 18.33 3.88
CA THR A 3 7.44 17.10 3.22
C THR A 3 8.57 16.11 2.99
N LYS A 4 9.81 16.50 3.26
CA LYS A 4 10.99 15.62 3.27
C LYS A 4 11.42 15.24 4.68
N ALA A 5 10.73 15.76 5.71
CA ALA A 5 10.99 15.35 7.07
C ALA A 5 10.73 13.84 7.23
N PRO A 6 11.59 13.10 7.96
CA PRO A 6 11.43 11.67 8.15
C PRO A 6 10.04 11.28 8.70
N GLU A 7 9.45 12.11 9.56
CA GLU A 7 8.13 11.87 10.14
C GLU A 7 7.02 11.91 9.07
N PHE A 8 7.14 12.85 8.12
CA PHE A 8 6.20 12.94 6.99
C PHE A 8 6.31 11.71 6.10
N ILE A 9 7.54 11.27 5.77
CA ILE A 9 7.77 10.07 4.98
C ILE A 9 7.16 8.84 5.66
N TYR A 10 7.37 8.72 6.96
CA TYR A 10 6.87 7.59 7.74
C TYR A 10 5.34 7.51 7.72
N ILE A 11 4.67 8.62 8.02
CA ILE A 11 3.21 8.65 8.13
C ILE A 11 2.54 8.62 6.75
N ALA A 12 3.10 9.29 5.75
CA ALA A 12 2.48 9.41 4.43
C ALA A 12 2.79 8.25 3.48
N PHE A 13 3.90 7.53 3.68
CA PHE A 13 4.32 6.45 2.78
C PHE A 13 4.48 5.11 3.51
N VAL A 14 5.24 5.05 4.61
CA VAL A 14 5.55 3.77 5.26
C VAL A 14 4.30 3.11 5.83
N LEU A 15 3.53 3.84 6.66
CA LEU A 15 2.31 3.29 7.28
C LEU A 15 1.27 2.87 6.22
N PRO A 16 0.93 3.69 5.21
CA PRO A 16 0.03 3.28 4.14
C PRO A 16 0.54 2.08 3.32
N SER A 17 1.86 1.96 3.12
CA SER A 17 2.44 0.82 2.40
C SER A 17 2.26 -0.49 3.18
N LEU A 18 2.49 -0.44 4.50
CA LEU A 18 2.25 -1.60 5.37
C LEU A 18 0.77 -2.02 5.34
N PHE A 19 -0.15 -1.05 5.39
CA PHE A 19 -1.58 -1.31 5.27
C PHE A 19 -1.97 -1.93 3.92
N ALA A 20 -1.44 -1.40 2.82
CA ALA A 20 -1.67 -1.94 1.49
C ALA A 20 -1.12 -3.37 1.33
N LEU A 21 0.06 -3.64 1.91
CA LEU A 21 0.63 -4.99 1.97
C LEU A 21 -0.27 -5.94 2.76
N THR A 22 -0.84 -5.50 3.89
CA THR A 22 -1.80 -6.31 4.65
C THR A 22 -2.99 -6.75 3.78
N PHE A 23 -3.59 -5.83 3.02
CA PHE A 23 -4.67 -6.20 2.09
C PHE A 23 -4.20 -7.15 0.98
N MET A 24 -3.02 -6.92 0.44
CA MET A 24 -2.47 -7.81 -0.58
C MET A 24 -2.27 -9.23 -0.02
N PHE A 25 -1.73 -9.37 1.19
CA PHE A 25 -1.57 -10.68 1.84
C PHE A 25 -2.88 -11.31 2.27
N GLU A 26 -3.84 -10.54 2.79
CA GLU A 26 -5.17 -11.04 3.17
C GLU A 26 -5.94 -11.54 1.95
N GLY A 27 -5.93 -10.77 0.86
CA GLY A 27 -6.55 -11.17 -0.40
C GLY A 27 -5.92 -12.45 -0.96
N LEU A 28 -4.59 -12.55 -0.93
CA LEU A 28 -3.88 -13.75 -1.34
C LEU A 28 -4.22 -14.95 -0.44
N TYR A 29 -4.25 -14.75 0.88
CA TYR A 29 -4.61 -15.78 1.85
C TYR A 29 -6.01 -16.33 1.57
N LYS A 30 -7.00 -15.45 1.40
CA LYS A 30 -8.38 -15.83 1.05
C LYS A 30 -8.44 -16.62 -0.25
N MET A 31 -7.75 -16.15 -1.30
CA MET A 31 -7.73 -16.85 -2.59
C MET A 31 -7.13 -18.27 -2.49
N VAL A 32 -6.07 -18.46 -1.69
CA VAL A 32 -5.46 -19.78 -1.45
C VAL A 32 -6.42 -20.70 -0.70
N HIS A 33 -7.27 -20.16 0.17
CA HIS A 33 -8.29 -20.91 0.94
C HIS A 33 -9.63 -21.04 0.21
N GLN A 34 -9.70 -20.71 -1.08
CA GLN A 34 -10.93 -20.73 -1.89
C GLN A 34 -12.05 -19.81 -1.34
N GLU A 35 -11.66 -18.74 -0.66
CA GLU A 35 -12.53 -17.64 -0.26
C GLU A 35 -12.42 -16.47 -1.24
N ASP A 36 -13.44 -15.60 -1.29
CA ASP A 36 -13.43 -14.40 -2.11
C ASP A 36 -12.41 -13.36 -1.60
N GLY A 37 -11.17 -13.49 -2.07
CA GLY A 37 -10.04 -12.59 -1.77
C GLY A 37 -9.65 -11.65 -2.91
N PHE A 38 -10.18 -11.87 -4.12
CA PHE A 38 -9.71 -11.19 -5.34
C PHE A 38 -9.83 -9.67 -5.26
N PHE A 39 -10.97 -9.16 -4.78
CA PHE A 39 -11.18 -7.71 -4.64
C PHE A 39 -10.18 -7.09 -3.66
N ILE A 40 -10.00 -7.71 -2.48
CA ILE A 40 -9.09 -7.23 -1.44
C ILE A 40 -7.64 -7.23 -1.96
N PHE A 41 -7.26 -8.27 -2.70
CA PHE A 41 -5.94 -8.39 -3.33
C PHE A 41 -5.67 -7.25 -4.33
N ILE A 42 -6.62 -7.00 -5.24
CA ILE A 42 -6.49 -5.95 -6.26
C ILE A 42 -6.46 -4.56 -5.61
N VAL A 43 -7.27 -4.31 -4.59
CA VAL A 43 -7.23 -3.04 -3.84
C VAL A 43 -5.84 -2.83 -3.22
N GLY A 44 -5.25 -3.86 -2.59
CA GLY A 44 -3.90 -3.78 -2.04
C GLY A 44 -2.85 -3.41 -3.10
N ILE A 45 -2.90 -4.05 -4.28
CA ILE A 45 -2.00 -3.74 -5.40
C ILE A 45 -2.17 -2.29 -5.87
N VAL A 46 -3.41 -1.85 -6.12
CA VAL A 46 -3.70 -0.49 -6.60
C VAL A 46 -3.19 0.54 -5.60
N PHE A 47 -3.39 0.30 -4.30
CA PHE A 47 -2.91 1.20 -3.26
C PHE A 47 -1.37 1.30 -3.25
N LEU A 48 -0.66 0.17 -3.37
CA LEU A 48 0.80 0.17 -3.47
C LEU A 48 1.30 0.93 -4.70
N VAL A 49 0.65 0.75 -5.86
CA VAL A 49 0.99 1.48 -7.10
C VAL A 49 0.80 2.99 -6.90
N ILE A 50 -0.30 3.41 -6.28
CA ILE A 50 -0.56 4.83 -6.00
C ILE A 50 0.50 5.41 -5.07
N ILE A 51 0.88 4.69 -4.00
CA ILE A 51 1.91 5.14 -3.06
C ILE A 51 3.27 5.25 -3.77
N ALA A 52 3.63 4.27 -4.59
CA ALA A 52 4.87 4.29 -5.39
C ALA A 52 4.90 5.48 -6.36
N LEU A 53 3.79 5.75 -7.06
CA LEU A 53 3.67 6.92 -7.94
C LEU A 53 3.79 8.22 -7.14
N ALA A 54 3.08 8.35 -6.02
CA ALA A 54 3.17 9.52 -5.16
C ALA A 54 4.61 9.76 -4.67
N TYR A 55 5.33 8.70 -4.31
CA TYR A 55 6.74 8.81 -3.92
C TYR A 55 7.60 9.33 -5.08
N LEU A 56 7.44 8.76 -6.27
CA LEU A 56 8.17 9.21 -7.45
C LEU A 56 7.87 10.67 -7.83
N PHE A 57 6.62 11.14 -7.72
CA PHE A 57 6.26 12.52 -8.03
C PHE A 57 6.73 13.53 -6.98
N LEU A 58 6.82 13.14 -5.71
CA LEU A 58 7.13 14.04 -4.60
C LEU A 58 8.65 14.12 -4.30
N PHE A 59 9.40 13.07 -4.64
CA PHE A 59 10.86 12.98 -4.42
C PHE A 59 11.72 13.09 -5.67
N LYS A 60 11.12 13.17 -6.86
CA LYS A 60 11.81 13.59 -8.10
C LYS A 60 11.97 15.12 -8.13
#